data_AF-A0A7V8NMP9-F1
#
_entry.id   AF-A0A7V8NMP9-F1
#
_cell.length_a   1.000
_cell.length_b   1.000
_cell.length_c   1.000
_cell.angle_alpha   90.00
_cell.angle_beta   90.00
_cell.angle_gamma   90.00
#
_symmetry.space_group_name_H-M   'P 1'
#
loop_
_entity.id
_entity.type
_entity.pdbx_description
1 polymer ?
#
loop_
_entity_poly.entity_id
_entity_poly.type
_entity_poly.pdbx_seq_one_letter_code
_entity_poly.pdbx_strand_id
1 'polypeptide(L)' 'ERRIPSAGCDYRDYYANLRDKLLGKASLAVTPEWAINVMRLLEMARASSEKACTIPW' A
#
# COMPACT_ATOMS: atom_id res chain seq x y z
N GLU A 1 -1.53 -27.95 -7.22
CA GLU A 1 -1.68 -26.48 -7.00
C GLU A 1 -2.53 -26.20 -5.77
N ARG A 2 -2.10 -25.28 -4.90
CA ARG A 2 -2.89 -24.85 -3.73
C ARG A 2 -3.63 -23.57 -4.10
N ARG A 3 -4.95 -23.64 -4.27
CA ARG A 3 -5.78 -22.47 -4.57
C ARG A 3 -5.95 -21.64 -3.30
N ILE A 4 -5.39 -20.42 -3.29
CA ILE A 4 -5.60 -19.47 -2.19
C ILE A 4 -6.92 -18.74 -2.45
N PRO A 5 -7.86 -18.71 -1.48
CA PRO A 5 -9.11 -18.00 -1.65
C PRO A 5 -8.85 -16.49 -1.79
N SER A 6 -9.47 -15.87 -2.79
CA SER A 6 -9.44 -14.42 -2.96
C SER A 6 -10.20 -13.76 -1.82
N ALA A 7 -9.63 -12.69 -1.26
CA ALA A 7 -10.38 -11.82 -0.38
C ALA A 7 -11.55 -11.19 -1.15
N GLY A 8 -12.71 -11.09 -0.52
CA GLY A 8 -13.80 -10.27 -1.05
C GLY A 8 -13.40 -8.81 -0.93
N CYS A 9 -12.79 -8.25 -1.98
CA CYS A 9 -12.45 -6.84 -2.04
C CYS A 9 -13.18 -6.17 -3.19
N ASP A 10 -13.70 -4.99 -2.93
CA ASP A 10 -14.29 -4.14 -3.95
C ASP A 10 -13.46 -2.86 -4.07
N TYR A 11 -12.97 -2.56 -5.27
CA TYR A 11 -12.22 -1.33 -5.52
C TYR A 11 -13.06 -0.07 -5.23
N ARG A 12 -14.39 -0.17 -5.27
CA ARG A 12 -15.29 0.93 -4.92
C ARG A 12 -15.16 1.35 -3.46
N ASP A 13 -14.73 0.46 -2.57
CA ASP A 13 -14.54 0.76 -1.15
C ASP A 13 -13.45 1.82 -0.93
N TYR A 14 -12.44 1.88 -1.80
CA TYR A 14 -11.41 2.91 -1.75
C TYR A 14 -11.99 4.31 -1.98
N TYR A 15 -12.86 4.46 -2.99
CA TYR A 15 -13.52 5.74 -3.27
C TYR A 15 -14.60 6.07 -2.24
N ALA A 16 -15.29 5.06 -1.70
CA ALA A 16 -16.21 5.25 -0.58
C ALA A 16 -15.47 5.81 0.64
N ASN A 17 -14.28 5.26 0.96
CA ASN A 17 -13.44 5.79 2.02
C ASN A 17 -12.99 7.24 1.75
N LEU A 18 -12.59 7.56 0.52
CA LEU A 18 -12.21 8.93 0.15
C LEU A 18 -13.37 9.91 0.36
N ARG A 19 -14.57 9.55 -0.09
CA ARG A 19 -15.80 10.33 0.15
C ARG A 19 -16.03 10.53 1.64
N ASP A 20 -15.96 9.46 2.42
CA ASP A 20 -16.25 9.52 3.85
C ASP A 20 -15.19 10.33 4.62
N LYS A 21 -13.93 10.31 4.17
CA LYS A 21 -12.89 11.20 4.68
C LYS A 21 -13.19 12.66 4.39
N LEU A 22 -13.57 12.99 3.15
CA LEU A 22 -13.91 14.37 2.76
C LEU A 22 -15.10 14.91 3.54
N LEU A 23 -16.04 14.04 3.91
CA LEU A 23 -17.19 14.36 4.77
C LEU A 23 -16.88 14.34 6.27
N GLY A 24 -15.62 14.07 6.68
CA GLY A 24 -15.22 14.00 8.08
C GLY A 24 -15.74 12.78 8.85
N LYS A 25 -16.24 11.75 8.15
CA LYS A 25 -16.85 10.55 8.73
C LYS A 25 -15.88 9.39 8.95
N ALA A 26 -14.73 9.41 8.27
CA ALA A 26 -13.74 8.34 8.33
C ALA A 26 -12.31 8.89 8.26
N SER A 27 -11.35 8.07 8.70
CA SER A 27 -9.92 8.26 8.41
C SER A 27 -9.58 7.73 7.02
N LEU A 28 -8.49 8.22 6.42
CA LEU A 28 -7.99 7.68 5.16
C LEU A 28 -7.58 6.22 5.37
N ALA A 29 -8.07 5.34 4.51
CA ALA A 29 -7.65 3.94 4.47
C ALA A 29 -6.18 3.83 4.03
N VAL A 30 -5.71 4.75 3.19
CA VAL A 30 -4.31 4.86 2.77
C VAL A 30 -3.83 6.27 3.06
N THR A 31 -2.86 6.42 3.98
CA THR A 31 -2.31 7.73 4.33
C THR A 31 -1.16 8.13 3.40
N PRO A 32 -0.85 9.43 3.26
CA PRO A 32 0.29 9.88 2.47
C PRO A 32 1.63 9.31 2.96
N GLU A 33 1.81 9.17 4.27
CA GLU A 33 3.02 8.60 4.87
C GLU A 33 3.19 7.13 4.47
N TRP A 34 2.07 6.38 4.42
CA TRP A 34 2.08 5.00 3.96
C TRP A 34 2.51 4.92 2.49
N ALA A 35 1.97 5.79 1.63
CA ALA A 35 2.36 5.84 0.22
C ALA A 35 3.85 6.16 0.03
N ILE A 36 4.39 7.12 0.80
CA ILE A 36 5.83 7.45 0.77
C ILE A 36 6.68 6.25 1.22
N ASN A 37 6.28 5.54 2.27
CA ASN A 37 7.00 4.35 2.73
C ASN A 37 7.04 3.27 1.65
N VAL A 38 5.94 3.06 0.92
CA VAL A 38 5.93 2.12 -0.22
C VAL A 38 6.89 2.58 -1.32
N MET A 39 6.90 3.87 -1.67
CA MET A 39 7.84 4.41 -2.67
C MET A 39 9.30 4.18 -2.25
N ARG A 40 9.64 4.46 -0.99
CA ARG A 40 10.99 4.21 -0.45
C ARG A 40 11.36 2.74 -0.50
N LEU A 41 10.44 1.86 -0.12
CA LEU A 41 10.65 0.42 -0.17
C LEU A 41 10.95 -0.07 -1.60
N LEU A 42 10.25 0.47 -2.61
CA LEU A 42 10.49 0.10 -4.02
C LEU A 42 11.89 0.52 -4.49
N GLU A 43 12.35 1.72 -4.14
CA GLU A 43 13.71 2.16 -4.46
C GLU A 43 14.77 1.33 -3.71
N MET A 44 14.53 1.01 -2.44
CA MET A 44 15.41 0.11 -1.68
C MET A 44 15.47 -1.28 -2.29
N ALA A 45 14.34 -1.83 -2.74
CA ALA A 45 14.30 -3.15 -3.38
C ALA A 45 15.13 -3.16 -4.67
N ARG A 46 15.04 -2.08 -5.47
CA ARG A 46 15.87 -1.90 -6.67
C ARG A 46 17.37 -1.86 -6.31
N ALA A 47 17.75 -1.02 -5.35
CA ALA A 47 19.15 -0.90 -4.92
C ALA A 47 19.69 -2.20 -4.27
N SER A 48 18.84 -2.93 -3.55
CA SER A 48 19.17 -4.24 -2.97
C SER A 48 19.47 -5.26 -4.06
N SER A 49 18.64 -5.31 -5.11
CA SER A 49 18.85 -6.18 -6.26
C SER A 49 20.15 -5.87 -7.00
N GLU A 50 20.51 -4.59 -7.16
CA GLU A 50 21.75 -4.18 -7.83
C GLU A 50 23.01 -4.54 -7.02
N LYS A 51 22.94 -4.48 -5.70
CA LYS A 51 24.07 -4.73 -4.80
C LYS A 51 24.14 -6.15 -4.27
N ALA A 52 23.11 -6.96 -4.54
CA ALA A 52 22.93 -8.30 -3.98
C ALA A 52 23.09 -8.34 -2.45
N CYS A 53 22.61 -7.31 -1.76
CA CYS A 53 22.72 -7.20 -0.30
C CYS A 53 21.48 -6.55 0.32
N THR A 54 21.22 -6.87 1.58
CA THR A 54 20.13 -6.25 2.34
C THR A 54 20.45 -4.79 2.65
N ILE A 55 19.52 -3.89 2.29
CA ILE A 55 19.61 -2.47 2.64
C ILE A 55 18.82 -2.22 3.93
N PRO A 56 19.41 -1.58 4.96
CA PRO A 56 18.71 -1.24 6.19
C PRO A 56 17.64 -0.17 5.93
N TRP A 57 16.55 -0.23 6.70
CA TRP A 57 15.43 0.71 6.64
C TRP A 57 15.79 2.09 7.18
#